data_AF-A0A963BV44-F1
#
_entry.id   AF-A0A963BV44-F1
#
_cell.length_a   1.000
_cell.length_b   1.000
_cell.length_c   1.000
_cell.angle_alpha   90.00
_cell.angle_beta   90.00
_cell.angle_gamma   90.00
#
_symmetry.space_group_name_H-M   'P 1'
#
loop_
_entity.id
_entity.type
_entity.pdbx_description
1 polymer ?
#
loop_
_entity_poly.entity_id
_entity_poly.type
_entity_poly.pdbx_seq_one_letter_code
_entity_poly.pdbx_strand_id
1 'polypeptide(L)'
;EAYPTNPMTAETIGRTEEIIGSWLEKSGRRQDVVLATKIAGAGNEFVRGGSPISASSLRQAIDASLKRLRTDHVDLYQLHWPNRGHYHFRKLWTYDPSGQDRAETRRNIEEILETLGALVAEGKIRHIGLSNDTCWGVMQFVKLAEQKGLPRVVSVQNEYSLLYRTFDADFAELSHQEEVGLMAYSP
;
A
#
# COMPACT_ATOMS: atom_id res chain seq x y z
N GLU A 1 -8.59 2.14 -5.92
CA GLU A 1 -8.62 0.99 -4.99
C GLU A 1 -9.09 -0.31 -5.70
N ALA A 2 -8.77 -1.49 -5.15
CA ALA A 2 -9.15 -2.83 -5.68
C ALA A 2 -10.05 -3.63 -4.70
N TYR A 3 -11.01 -2.97 -4.04
CA TYR A 3 -11.99 -3.60 -3.15
C TYR A 3 -13.44 -3.34 -3.63
N PRO A 4 -14.36 -4.31 -3.51
CA PRO A 4 -14.18 -5.65 -2.91
C PRO A 4 -13.33 -6.60 -3.76
N THR A 5 -12.73 -7.60 -3.11
CA THR A 5 -11.70 -8.45 -3.73
C THR A 5 -12.21 -9.36 -4.83
N ASN A 6 -13.51 -9.75 -4.86
CA ASN A 6 -14.09 -10.54 -5.97
C ASN A 6 -15.64 -10.48 -6.02
N PRO A 7 -16.24 -10.52 -7.23
CA PRO A 7 -15.60 -10.34 -8.54
C PRO A 7 -15.27 -8.86 -8.80
N MET A 8 -14.03 -8.57 -9.18
CA MET A 8 -13.64 -7.23 -9.65
C MET A 8 -14.00 -7.10 -11.12
N THR A 9 -14.76 -6.06 -11.47
CA THR A 9 -15.11 -5.74 -12.85
C THR A 9 -14.75 -4.29 -13.18
N ALA A 10 -14.60 -3.98 -14.47
CA ALA A 10 -14.34 -2.61 -14.92
C ALA A 10 -15.42 -1.62 -14.43
N GLU A 11 -16.66 -2.05 -14.30
CA GLU A 11 -17.81 -1.23 -13.87
C GLU A 11 -17.84 -0.94 -12.37
N THR A 12 -17.14 -1.75 -11.56
CA THR A 12 -17.24 -1.71 -10.09
C THR A 12 -15.99 -1.17 -9.42
N ILE A 13 -14.87 -1.06 -10.13
CA ILE A 13 -13.62 -0.55 -9.59
C ILE A 13 -13.73 0.91 -9.17
N GLY A 14 -13.24 1.19 -7.96
CA GLY A 14 -13.31 2.52 -7.36
C GLY A 14 -14.66 2.87 -6.72
N ARG A 15 -15.70 2.04 -6.90
CA ARG A 15 -17.05 2.33 -6.35
C ARG A 15 -17.06 2.41 -4.82
N THR A 16 -16.20 1.65 -4.14
CA THR A 16 -16.00 1.75 -2.69
C THR A 16 -15.59 3.16 -2.28
N GLU A 17 -14.61 3.75 -2.97
CA GLU A 17 -14.17 5.13 -2.73
C GLU A 17 -15.28 6.15 -3.02
N GLU A 18 -16.12 5.93 -4.03
CA GLU A 18 -17.25 6.81 -4.35
C GLU A 18 -18.37 6.76 -3.29
N ILE A 19 -18.64 5.57 -2.75
CA ILE A 19 -19.61 5.38 -1.66
C ILE A 19 -19.12 6.08 -0.40
N ILE A 20 -17.85 5.87 -0.02
CA ILE A 20 -17.24 6.53 1.14
C ILE A 20 -17.18 8.05 0.93
N GLY A 21 -16.77 8.50 -0.26
CA GLY A 21 -16.71 9.93 -0.57
C GLY A 21 -18.06 10.63 -0.54
N SER A 22 -19.12 9.95 -1.02
CA SER A 22 -20.49 10.45 -0.90
C SER A 22 -20.94 10.57 0.55
N TRP A 23 -20.52 9.65 1.42
CA TRP A 23 -20.79 9.72 2.85
C TRP A 23 -20.00 10.84 3.54
N LEU A 24 -18.72 11.01 3.21
CA LEU A 24 -17.86 12.07 3.76
C LEU A 24 -18.44 13.46 3.45
N GLU A 25 -18.80 13.70 2.19
CA GLU A 25 -19.39 14.98 1.76
C GLU A 25 -20.73 15.27 2.45
N LYS A 26 -21.62 14.26 2.54
CA LYS A 26 -22.94 14.42 3.17
C LYS A 26 -22.87 14.60 4.69
N SER A 27 -21.92 13.94 5.34
CA SER A 27 -21.81 13.95 6.80
C SER A 27 -20.97 15.12 7.32
N GLY A 28 -20.04 15.66 6.51
CA GLY A 28 -19.07 16.66 6.96
C GLY A 28 -18.00 16.12 7.92
N ARG A 29 -17.96 14.79 8.14
CA ARG A 29 -17.15 14.15 9.19
C ARG A 29 -15.74 13.76 8.74
N ARG A 30 -15.19 14.42 7.72
CA ARG A 30 -13.86 14.06 7.18
C ARG A 30 -12.77 14.14 8.26
N GLN A 31 -12.85 15.10 9.17
CA GLN A 31 -11.86 15.27 10.24
C GLN A 31 -12.04 14.30 11.42
N ASP A 32 -13.17 13.58 11.48
CA ASP A 32 -13.47 12.64 12.58
C ASP A 32 -12.94 11.21 12.29
N VAL A 33 -12.40 10.98 11.09
CA VAL A 33 -12.00 9.64 10.63
C VAL A 33 -10.57 9.62 10.12
N VAL A 34 -9.90 8.49 10.34
CA VAL A 34 -8.65 8.16 9.67
C VAL A 34 -9.00 7.45 8.37
N LEU A 35 -8.79 8.12 7.24
CA LEU A 35 -9.11 7.59 5.92
C LEU A 35 -7.86 6.97 5.28
N ALA A 36 -7.93 5.67 4.99
CA ALA A 36 -6.88 4.95 4.30
C ALA A 36 -7.36 4.47 2.92
N THR A 37 -6.52 4.63 1.89
CA THR A 37 -6.74 4.00 0.58
C THR A 37 -5.44 3.43 0.03
N LYS A 38 -5.51 2.74 -1.12
CA LYS A 38 -4.41 1.96 -1.67
C LYS A 38 -4.27 2.09 -3.18
N ILE A 39 -3.04 2.04 -3.65
CA ILE A 39 -2.72 1.76 -5.06
C ILE A 39 -2.46 0.26 -5.24
N ALA A 40 -3.23 -0.38 -6.12
CA ALA A 40 -3.00 -1.78 -6.49
C ALA A 40 -1.60 -1.97 -7.09
N GLY A 41 -0.93 -3.09 -6.86
CA GLY A 41 0.24 -3.48 -7.65
C GLY A 41 -0.14 -4.04 -9.03
N ALA A 42 0.84 -4.64 -9.73
CA ALA A 42 0.62 -5.26 -11.04
C ALA A 42 -0.32 -6.48 -10.98
N GLY A 43 -0.90 -6.86 -12.12
CA GLY A 43 -1.53 -8.16 -12.33
C GLY A 43 -3.06 -8.19 -12.45
N ASN A 44 -3.76 -7.08 -12.24
CA ASN A 44 -5.21 -6.98 -12.50
C ASN A 44 -5.47 -6.04 -13.68
N GLU A 45 -5.91 -6.59 -14.81
CA GLU A 45 -6.15 -5.84 -16.05
C GLU A 45 -7.16 -4.70 -15.89
N PHE A 46 -8.19 -4.90 -15.07
CA PHE A 46 -9.19 -3.87 -14.82
C PHE A 46 -8.65 -2.69 -14.00
N VAL A 47 -7.49 -2.85 -13.34
CA VAL A 47 -6.83 -1.80 -12.58
C VAL A 47 -5.58 -1.33 -13.32
N ARG A 48 -5.70 -0.21 -14.05
CA ARG A 48 -4.59 0.42 -14.80
C ARG A 48 -3.92 -0.55 -15.79
N GLY A 49 -4.69 -1.44 -16.42
CA GLY A 49 -4.18 -2.41 -17.38
C GLY A 49 -3.22 -3.44 -16.78
N GLY A 50 -3.27 -3.66 -15.46
CA GLY A 50 -2.37 -4.58 -14.77
C GLY A 50 -0.94 -4.05 -14.57
N SER A 51 -0.71 -2.76 -14.81
CA SER A 51 0.64 -2.16 -14.76
C SER A 51 1.22 -2.12 -13.34
N PRO A 52 2.55 -2.27 -13.19
CA PRO A 52 3.24 -2.08 -11.92
C PRO A 52 3.11 -0.66 -11.39
N ILE A 53 3.42 -0.48 -10.11
CA ILE A 53 3.48 0.82 -9.46
C ILE A 53 4.72 1.57 -9.99
N SER A 54 4.53 2.83 -10.36
CA SER A 54 5.58 3.72 -10.88
C SER A 54 5.31 5.13 -10.34
N ALA A 55 6.28 6.03 -10.48
CA ALA A 55 6.10 7.43 -10.10
C ALA A 55 4.87 8.06 -10.76
N SER A 56 4.67 7.80 -12.06
CA SER A 56 3.52 8.30 -12.81
C SER A 56 2.21 7.69 -12.37
N SER A 57 2.16 6.37 -12.15
CA SER A 57 0.92 5.69 -11.75
C SER A 57 0.52 6.02 -10.30
N LEU A 58 1.47 6.29 -9.40
CA LEU A 58 1.20 6.80 -8.06
C LEU A 58 0.43 8.11 -8.10
N ARG A 59 0.93 9.10 -8.84
CA ARG A 59 0.30 10.43 -8.96
C ARG A 59 -1.10 10.33 -9.56
N GLN A 60 -1.25 9.60 -10.65
CA GLN A 60 -2.55 9.41 -11.29
C GLN A 60 -3.54 8.68 -10.37
N ALA A 61 -3.08 7.65 -9.66
CA ALA A 61 -3.94 6.85 -8.79
C ALA A 61 -4.41 7.64 -7.56
N ILE A 62 -3.53 8.41 -6.91
CA ILE A 62 -3.95 9.21 -5.75
C ILE A 62 -4.92 10.30 -6.17
N ASP A 63 -4.66 11.03 -7.26
CA ASP A 63 -5.56 12.08 -7.74
C ASP A 63 -6.95 11.53 -8.08
N ALA A 64 -7.00 10.36 -8.73
CA ALA A 64 -8.27 9.70 -9.02
C ALA A 64 -8.99 9.22 -7.74
N SER A 65 -8.23 8.76 -6.73
CA SER A 65 -8.78 8.30 -5.46
C SER A 65 -9.36 9.46 -4.66
N LEU A 66 -8.63 10.58 -4.53
CA LEU A 66 -9.08 11.80 -3.87
C LEU A 66 -10.35 12.37 -4.51
N LYS A 67 -10.42 12.36 -5.86
CA LYS A 67 -11.63 12.74 -6.60
C LYS A 67 -12.83 11.87 -6.22
N ARG A 68 -12.69 10.54 -6.17
CA ARG A 68 -13.78 9.62 -5.78
C ARG A 68 -14.17 9.78 -4.32
N LEU A 69 -13.18 9.95 -3.44
CA LEU A 69 -13.33 10.15 -2.00
C LEU A 69 -13.85 11.55 -1.62
N ARG A 70 -13.93 12.49 -2.58
CA ARG A 70 -14.38 13.87 -2.37
C ARG A 70 -13.66 14.56 -1.21
N THR A 71 -12.34 14.38 -1.17
CA THR A 71 -11.45 14.99 -0.17
C THR A 71 -10.13 15.35 -0.83
N ASP A 72 -9.41 16.29 -0.22
CA ASP A 72 -8.11 16.77 -0.66
C ASP A 72 -6.93 15.91 -0.16
N HIS A 73 -7.16 15.07 0.86
CA HIS A 73 -6.11 14.22 1.42
C HIS A 73 -6.63 12.90 2.00
N VAL A 74 -5.73 11.92 2.09
CA VAL A 74 -5.91 10.69 2.89
C VAL A 74 -4.89 10.65 4.03
N ASP A 75 -5.27 10.02 5.14
CA ASP A 75 -4.41 9.92 6.32
C ASP A 75 -3.34 8.84 6.14
N LEU A 76 -3.67 7.76 5.42
CA LEU A 76 -2.75 6.68 5.10
C LEU A 76 -2.89 6.26 3.64
N TYR A 77 -1.79 6.29 2.88
CA TYR A 77 -1.75 5.76 1.53
C TYR A 77 -0.87 4.51 1.46
N GLN A 78 -1.44 3.41 0.97
CA GLN A 78 -0.78 2.10 1.00
C GLN A 78 -0.42 1.59 -0.40
N LEU A 79 0.76 0.99 -0.52
CA LEU A 79 1.08 0.14 -1.67
C LEU A 79 0.44 -1.22 -1.44
N HIS A 80 -0.52 -1.61 -2.29
CA HIS A 80 -1.39 -2.76 -2.02
C HIS A 80 -0.63 -4.10 -2.08
N TRP A 81 0.36 -4.22 -2.96
CA TRP A 81 1.36 -5.29 -3.00
C TRP A 81 2.57 -4.80 -3.82
N PRO A 82 3.78 -5.34 -3.61
CA PRO A 82 4.98 -4.82 -4.22
C PRO A 82 5.16 -5.23 -5.69
N ASN A 83 6.02 -4.50 -6.42
CA ASN A 83 6.42 -4.79 -7.80
C ASN A 83 7.43 -5.94 -7.96
N ARG A 84 7.68 -6.70 -6.88
CA ARG A 84 8.65 -7.80 -6.84
C ARG A 84 7.98 -9.09 -6.40
N GLY A 85 8.69 -10.21 -6.48
CA GLY A 85 8.22 -11.48 -5.93
C GLY A 85 7.94 -11.40 -4.43
N HIS A 86 6.82 -11.99 -4.00
CA HIS A 86 6.46 -12.08 -2.60
C HIS A 86 5.65 -13.35 -2.32
N TYR A 87 5.63 -13.79 -1.06
CA TYR A 87 4.91 -14.99 -0.65
C TYR A 87 3.41 -14.78 -0.36
N HIS A 88 2.94 -13.52 -0.31
CA HIS A 88 1.52 -13.23 -0.06
C HIS A 88 0.61 -13.81 -1.14
N PHE A 89 -0.69 -13.93 -0.80
CA PHE A 89 -1.70 -14.63 -1.58
C PHE A 89 -1.41 -16.12 -1.74
N ARG A 90 -1.12 -16.80 -0.62
CA ARG A 90 -0.92 -18.27 -0.52
C ARG A 90 0.26 -18.82 -1.32
N LYS A 91 1.27 -17.99 -1.60
CA LYS A 91 2.49 -18.39 -2.33
C LYS A 91 3.62 -18.86 -1.40
N LEU A 92 3.40 -18.92 -0.08
CA LEU A 92 4.44 -19.21 0.91
C LEU A 92 5.27 -20.46 0.61
N TRP A 93 4.62 -21.58 0.28
CA TRP A 93 5.30 -22.86 0.04
C TRP A 93 6.07 -22.94 -1.27
N THR A 94 5.78 -22.05 -2.23
CA THR A 94 6.38 -22.05 -3.57
C THR A 94 7.18 -20.79 -3.85
N TYR A 95 7.32 -19.90 -2.86
CA TYR A 95 8.02 -18.65 -3.03
C TYR A 95 9.53 -18.88 -3.12
N ASP A 96 10.10 -18.56 -4.27
CA ASP A 96 11.54 -18.55 -4.51
C ASP A 96 12.02 -17.12 -4.80
N PRO A 97 12.77 -16.49 -3.87
CA PRO A 97 13.30 -15.15 -4.06
C PRO A 97 14.58 -15.10 -4.91
N SER A 98 15.18 -16.24 -5.29
CA SER A 98 16.52 -16.30 -5.89
C SER A 98 16.62 -15.63 -7.26
N GLY A 99 15.51 -15.56 -8.00
CA GLY A 99 15.43 -14.88 -9.30
C GLY A 99 15.28 -13.36 -9.24
N GLN A 100 15.17 -12.76 -8.06
CA GLN A 100 14.96 -11.32 -7.94
C GLN A 100 16.26 -10.53 -8.10
N ASP A 101 16.25 -9.50 -8.96
CA ASP A 101 17.33 -8.52 -9.00
C ASP A 101 17.19 -7.55 -7.81
N ARG A 102 18.11 -7.70 -6.85
CA ARG A 102 18.18 -6.86 -5.66
C ARG A 102 18.41 -5.37 -5.99
N ALA A 103 19.28 -5.08 -6.94
CA ALA A 103 19.64 -3.71 -7.29
C ALA A 103 18.49 -3.01 -8.01
N GLU A 104 17.83 -3.69 -8.93
CA GLU A 104 16.61 -3.21 -9.59
C GLU A 104 15.49 -2.96 -8.59
N THR A 105 15.22 -3.93 -7.72
CA THR A 105 14.18 -3.81 -6.70
C THR A 105 14.41 -2.61 -5.80
N ARG A 106 15.66 -2.40 -5.36
CA ARG A 106 16.01 -1.25 -4.51
C ARG A 106 15.83 0.08 -5.24
N ARG A 107 16.23 0.18 -6.53
CA ARG A 107 15.99 1.39 -7.34
C ARG A 107 14.50 1.68 -7.48
N ASN A 108 13.67 0.66 -7.70
CA ASN A 108 12.22 0.85 -7.80
C ASN A 108 11.60 1.32 -6.47
N ILE A 109 12.00 0.73 -5.33
CA ILE A 109 11.55 1.18 -4.00
C ILE A 109 11.95 2.64 -3.75
N GLU A 110 13.16 3.02 -4.13
CA GLU A 110 13.67 4.39 -4.01
C GLU A 110 12.82 5.39 -4.81
N GLU A 111 12.58 5.13 -6.09
CA GLU A 111 11.74 5.98 -6.95
C GLU A 111 10.30 6.12 -6.40
N ILE A 112 9.73 5.00 -5.92
CA ILE A 112 8.40 4.97 -5.29
C ILE A 112 8.41 5.83 -4.02
N LEU A 113 9.41 5.68 -3.17
CA LEU A 113 9.50 6.39 -1.89
C LEU A 113 9.74 7.90 -2.10
N GLU A 114 10.55 8.29 -3.07
CA GLU A 114 10.74 9.70 -3.46
C GLU A 114 9.43 10.30 -3.96
N THR A 115 8.66 9.57 -4.77
CA THR A 115 7.35 10.02 -5.24
C THR A 115 6.34 10.15 -4.10
N LEU A 116 6.30 9.17 -3.19
CA LEU A 116 5.44 9.23 -2.01
C LEU A 116 5.85 10.40 -1.09
N GLY A 117 7.15 10.66 -0.94
CA GLY A 117 7.66 11.82 -0.22
C GLY A 117 7.17 13.14 -0.80
N ALA A 118 7.18 13.27 -2.13
CA ALA A 118 6.61 14.44 -2.79
C ALA A 118 5.09 14.56 -2.54
N LEU A 119 4.34 13.46 -2.58
CA LEU A 119 2.90 13.46 -2.29
C LEU A 119 2.58 13.82 -0.82
N VAL A 120 3.46 13.46 0.12
CA VAL A 120 3.41 13.92 1.52
C VAL A 120 3.63 15.43 1.58
N ALA A 121 4.68 15.93 0.91
CA ALA A 121 4.98 17.36 0.88
C ALA A 121 3.87 18.20 0.21
N GLU A 122 3.18 17.63 -0.79
CA GLU A 122 2.00 18.21 -1.44
C GLU A 122 0.74 18.18 -0.55
N GLY A 123 0.77 17.49 0.59
CA GLY A 123 -0.36 17.38 1.52
C GLY A 123 -1.45 16.39 1.10
N LYS A 124 -1.28 15.67 -0.02
CA LYS A 124 -2.26 14.70 -0.54
C LYS A 124 -2.35 13.44 0.31
N ILE A 125 -1.25 13.08 0.97
CA ILE A 125 -1.17 11.92 1.87
C ILE A 125 -0.47 12.35 3.17
N ARG A 126 -0.91 11.87 4.33
CA ARG A 126 -0.21 12.15 5.61
C ARG A 126 0.85 11.10 5.94
N HIS A 127 0.50 9.83 5.81
CA HIS A 127 1.38 8.71 6.11
C HIS A 127 1.43 7.69 4.98
N ILE A 128 2.52 6.92 4.96
CA ILE A 128 2.78 5.87 3.99
C ILE A 128 2.65 4.52 4.69
N GLY A 129 1.89 3.60 4.09
CA GLY A 129 1.85 2.20 4.53
C GLY A 129 2.18 1.24 3.40
N LEU A 130 2.44 0.00 3.79
CA LEU A 130 2.65 -1.12 2.88
C LEU A 130 1.54 -2.15 3.08
N SER A 131 1.35 -3.03 2.12
CA SER A 131 0.44 -4.17 2.24
C SER A 131 0.98 -5.32 1.42
N ASN A 132 0.76 -6.55 1.89
CA ASN A 132 1.26 -7.75 1.23
C ASN A 132 2.78 -7.68 0.93
N ASP A 133 3.55 -7.12 1.88
CA ASP A 133 4.99 -6.97 1.75
C ASP A 133 5.72 -7.90 2.73
N THR A 134 7.00 -8.16 2.51
CA THR A 134 7.85 -9.07 3.31
C THR A 134 8.77 -8.26 4.21
N CYS A 135 9.29 -8.85 5.30
CA CYS A 135 10.22 -8.15 6.20
C CYS A 135 11.37 -7.48 5.46
N TRP A 136 11.94 -8.16 4.46
CA TRP A 136 13.02 -7.62 3.64
C TRP A 136 12.62 -6.35 2.88
N GLY A 137 11.41 -6.31 2.29
CA GLY A 137 10.94 -5.15 1.55
C GLY A 137 10.64 -3.98 2.47
N VAL A 138 9.94 -4.23 3.59
CA VAL A 138 9.73 -3.21 4.64
C VAL A 138 11.06 -2.61 5.09
N MET A 139 12.08 -3.44 5.34
CA MET A 139 13.41 -2.95 5.70
C MET A 139 14.11 -2.18 4.59
N GLN A 140 13.84 -2.45 3.30
CA GLN A 140 14.38 -1.61 2.22
C GLN A 140 13.76 -0.21 2.25
N PHE A 141 12.44 -0.11 2.45
CA PHE A 141 11.76 1.19 2.60
C PHE A 141 12.29 1.97 3.79
N VAL A 142 12.37 1.33 4.96
CA VAL A 142 12.90 1.94 6.20
C VAL A 142 14.32 2.48 5.98
N LYS A 143 15.23 1.65 5.48
CA LYS A 143 16.64 2.06 5.28
C LYS A 143 16.78 3.17 4.25
N LEU A 144 16.02 3.13 3.16
CA LEU A 144 16.05 4.19 2.14
C LEU A 144 15.48 5.50 2.69
N ALA A 145 14.43 5.44 3.51
CA ALA A 145 13.85 6.60 4.17
C ALA A 145 14.89 7.32 5.05
N GLU A 146 15.57 6.55 5.91
CA GLU A 146 16.63 7.08 6.79
C GLU A 146 17.81 7.66 6.01
N GLN A 147 18.31 6.93 5.01
CA GLN A 147 19.49 7.32 4.26
C GLN A 147 19.29 8.61 3.44
N LYS A 148 18.05 8.87 3.00
CA LYS A 148 17.71 9.99 2.12
C LYS A 148 16.91 11.09 2.80
N GLY A 149 16.56 10.92 4.07
CA GLY A 149 15.67 11.85 4.78
C GLY A 149 14.26 11.89 4.17
N LEU A 150 13.77 10.77 3.64
CA LEU A 150 12.40 10.64 3.11
C LEU A 150 11.43 10.16 4.21
N PRO A 151 10.11 10.34 4.05
CA PRO A 151 9.14 9.86 5.03
C PRO A 151 9.21 8.35 5.23
N ARG A 152 9.18 7.90 6.50
CA ARG A 152 9.14 6.47 6.84
C ARG A 152 7.76 5.87 6.56
N VAL A 153 7.74 4.57 6.23
CA VAL A 153 6.52 3.77 6.27
C VAL A 153 6.13 3.53 7.73
N VAL A 154 4.85 3.65 8.06
CA VAL A 154 4.36 3.58 9.46
C VAL A 154 3.56 2.31 9.76
N SER A 155 3.12 1.60 8.72
CA SER A 155 2.31 0.40 8.89
C SER A 155 2.51 -0.60 7.75
N VAL A 156 2.19 -1.86 8.05
CA VAL A 156 2.04 -2.93 7.07
C VAL A 156 0.69 -3.62 7.25
N GLN A 157 -0.12 -3.67 6.20
CA GLN A 157 -1.39 -4.38 6.16
C GLN A 157 -1.20 -5.78 5.56
N ASN A 158 -0.99 -6.77 6.43
CA ASN A 158 -0.78 -8.18 6.07
C ASN A 158 -1.89 -9.08 6.61
N GLU A 159 -2.07 -10.24 5.99
CA GLU A 159 -3.03 -11.26 6.45
C GLU A 159 -2.61 -11.78 7.83
N TYR A 160 -3.55 -11.81 8.76
CA TYR A 160 -3.31 -12.37 10.07
C TYR A 160 -4.61 -12.86 10.71
N SER A 161 -4.63 -14.14 11.11
CA SER A 161 -5.75 -14.80 11.78
C SER A 161 -5.27 -15.98 12.61
N LEU A 162 -6.17 -16.63 13.36
CA LEU A 162 -5.86 -17.89 14.05
C LEU A 162 -5.32 -18.97 13.09
N LEU A 163 -5.70 -18.92 11.82
CA LEU A 163 -5.30 -19.89 10.79
C LEU A 163 -4.05 -19.47 10.02
N TYR A 164 -3.66 -18.19 10.08
CA TYR A 164 -2.54 -17.65 9.33
C TYR A 164 -1.71 -16.69 10.19
N ARG A 165 -0.69 -17.25 10.85
CA ARG A 165 0.13 -16.59 11.88
C ARG A 165 1.57 -16.37 11.45
N THR A 166 1.85 -16.25 10.15
CA THR A 166 3.21 -15.98 9.66
C THR A 166 3.78 -14.67 10.20
N PHE A 167 2.92 -13.75 10.63
CA PHE A 167 3.32 -12.49 11.24
C PHE A 167 4.04 -12.65 12.59
N ASP A 168 3.74 -13.71 13.36
CA ASP A 168 4.26 -13.90 14.72
C ASP A 168 5.78 -14.12 14.81
N ALA A 169 6.40 -14.45 13.68
CA ALA A 169 7.84 -14.64 13.58
C ALA A 169 8.55 -13.30 13.33
N ASP A 170 9.41 -13.24 12.31
CA ASP A 170 10.26 -12.09 11.97
C ASP A 170 9.50 -10.77 11.81
N PHE A 171 8.20 -10.84 11.47
CA PHE A 171 7.37 -9.65 11.30
C PHE A 171 7.03 -8.98 12.62
N ALA A 172 6.72 -9.74 13.67
CA ALA A 172 6.48 -9.21 15.01
C ALA A 172 7.75 -8.55 15.57
N GLU A 173 8.93 -9.16 15.35
CA GLU A 173 10.22 -8.57 15.69
C GLU A 173 10.43 -7.26 14.93
N LEU A 174 10.31 -7.27 13.60
CA LEU A 174 10.45 -6.07 12.78
C LEU A 174 9.50 -4.96 13.24
N SER A 175 8.22 -5.27 13.43
CA SER A 175 7.22 -4.31 13.86
C SER A 175 7.58 -3.65 15.19
N HIS A 176 8.12 -4.42 16.13
CA HIS A 176 8.55 -3.88 17.42
C HIS A 176 9.81 -3.01 17.30
N GLN A 177 10.82 -3.46 16.57
CA GLN A 177 12.11 -2.78 16.48
C GLN A 177 12.08 -1.53 15.59
N GLU A 178 11.28 -1.54 14.52
CA GLU A 178 11.26 -0.49 13.50
C GLU A 178 10.03 0.42 13.57
N GLU A 179 9.15 0.17 14.55
CA GLU A 179 7.90 0.89 14.78
C GLU A 179 6.94 0.86 13.57
N VAL A 180 6.95 -0.24 12.81
CA VAL A 180 6.05 -0.47 11.66
C VAL A 180 4.92 -1.42 12.07
N GLY A 181 3.78 -0.86 12.48
CA GLY A 181 2.67 -1.63 13.05
C GLY A 181 1.88 -2.49 12.05
N LEU A 182 1.33 -3.61 12.52
CA LEU A 182 0.41 -4.45 11.74
C LEU A 182 -0.99 -3.85 11.68
N MET A 183 -1.53 -3.71 10.46
CA MET A 183 -2.97 -3.58 10.22
C MET A 183 -3.50 -4.93 9.70
N ALA A 184 -3.96 -5.81 10.59
CA ALA A 184 -4.40 -7.14 10.20
C ALA A 184 -5.61 -7.10 9.25
N TYR A 185 -5.60 -7.95 8.21
CA TYR A 185 -6.78 -8.23 7.40
C TYR A 185 -7.12 -9.73 7.39
N SER A 186 -8.40 -10.04 7.14
CA SER A 186 -8.96 -11.40 7.19
C SER A 186 -8.72 -12.12 8.53
N PRO A 187 -9.15 -11.53 9.67
CA PRO A 187 -8.95 -12.09 11.01
C PRO A 187 -9.73 -13.38 11.27
#